data_AF-A0A943GGU3-F1
#
_entry.id   AF-A0A943GGU3-F1
#
_cell.length_a   1.000
_cell.length_b   1.000
_cell.length_c   1.000
_cell.angle_alpha   90.00
_cell.angle_beta   90.00
_cell.angle_gamma   90.00
#
_symmetry.space_group_name_H-M   'P 1'
#
loop_
_entity.id
_entity.type
_entity.pdbx_description
1 polymer ?
#
loop_
_entity_poly.entity_id
_entity_poly.type
_entity_poly.pdbx_seq_one_letter_code
_entity_poly.pdbx_strand_id
1 'polypeptide(L)' 'MYIEVFKLAINKDIPIIDITSKFLEIKNYSNLLCDDGIHPNEKGHKIIAEAIKEHIEKRKIKLIG' A
#
# COMPACT_ATOMS: atom_id res chain seq x y z
N MET A 1 -1.35 9.87 -11.48
CA MET A 1 -0.22 9.31 -12.27
C MET A 1 0.11 7.88 -11.84
N TYR A 2 -0.89 6.99 -11.69
CA TYR A 2 -0.68 5.55 -11.40
C TYR A 2 -1.51 4.64 -12.32
N ILE A 3 -2.34 5.23 -13.18
CA ILE A 3 -3.36 4.53 -13.97
C ILE A 3 -2.77 3.41 -14.83
N GLU A 4 -1.58 3.59 -15.40
CA GLU A 4 -0.94 2.57 -16.24
C GLU A 4 -0.50 1.33 -15.46
N VAL A 5 -0.08 1.47 -14.20
CA VAL A 5 0.27 0.32 -13.34
C VAL A 5 -0.99 -0.49 -13.03
N PHE A 6 -2.09 0.18 -12.68
CA PHE A 6 -3.38 -0.48 -12.44
C PHE A 6 -3.90 -1.18 -13.70
N LYS A 7 -3.88 -0.50 -14.84
CA LYS A 7 -4.27 -1.08 -16.14
C LYS A 7 -3.46 -2.33 -16.45
N LEU A 8 -2.13 -2.28 -16.31
CA LEU A 8 -1.25 -3.41 -16.58
C LEU A 8 -1.61 -4.62 -15.71
N ALA A 9 -1.80 -4.42 -14.41
CA ALA A 9 -2.12 -5.51 -13.51
C ALA A 9 -3.51 -6.09 -13.77
N ILE A 10 -4.52 -5.26 -14.04
CA ILE A 10 -5.87 -5.72 -14.44
C ILE A 10 -5.77 -6.57 -15.71
N ASN A 11 -5.05 -6.09 -16.73
CA ASN A 11 -4.88 -6.80 -18.01
C ASN A 11 -4.09 -8.11 -17.88
N LYS A 12 -3.32 -8.29 -16.81
CA LYS A 12 -2.49 -9.47 -16.56
C LYS A 12 -3.03 -10.37 -15.44
N ASP A 13 -4.20 -10.04 -14.89
CA ASP A 13 -4.77 -10.69 -13.70
C ASP A 13 -3.79 -10.76 -12.51
N ILE A 14 -3.04 -9.68 -12.29
CA ILE A 14 -2.08 -9.55 -11.20
C ILE A 14 -2.73 -8.80 -10.04
N PRO A 15 -2.67 -9.32 -8.80
CA PRO A 15 -3.11 -8.56 -7.63
C PRO A 15 -2.31 -7.27 -7.43
N ILE A 16 -2.99 -6.15 -7.19
CA ILE A 16 -2.38 -4.88 -6.75
C ILE A 16 -2.85 -4.53 -5.34
N ILE A 17 -1.94 -3.97 -4.56
CA ILE A 17 -2.20 -3.31 -3.28
C ILE A 17 -1.92 -1.82 -3.47
N ASP A 18 -2.97 -0.99 -3.38
CA ASP A 18 -2.83 0.46 -3.46
C ASP A 18 -2.47 1.05 -2.10
N ILE A 19 -1.18 1.12 -1.79
CA ILE A 19 -0.69 1.74 -0.55
C ILE A 19 -0.71 3.27 -0.63
N THR A 20 -0.71 3.85 -1.83
CA THR A 20 -0.66 5.31 -2.02
C THR A 20 -1.94 5.96 -1.55
N SER A 21 -3.10 5.38 -1.89
CA SER A 21 -4.39 5.91 -1.44
C SER A 21 -4.50 5.93 0.09
N LYS A 22 -3.99 4.91 0.79
CA LYS A 22 -3.97 4.86 2.27
C LYS A 22 -3.17 6.00 2.89
N PHE A 23 -2.08 6.44 2.24
CA PHE A 23 -1.32 7.60 2.70
C PHE A 23 -2.08 8.90 2.42
N LEU A 24 -2.65 9.04 1.22
CA LEU A 24 -3.33 10.28 0.79
C LEU A 24 -4.67 10.53 1.51
N GLU A 25 -5.32 9.48 2.03
CA GLU A 25 -6.49 9.60 2.91
C GLU A 25 -6.16 10.29 4.25
N ILE A 26 -4.88 10.32 4.64
CA ILE A 26 -4.42 10.94 5.89
C ILE A 26 -4.06 12.40 5.62
N LYS A 27 -4.86 13.33 6.19
CA LYS A 27 -4.75 14.78 5.98
C LYS A 27 -3.33 15.35 6.14
N ASN A 28 -2.50 14.76 7.00
CA ASN A 28 -1.11 15.15 7.19
C ASN A 28 -0.16 13.95 6.99
N TYR A 29 -0.20 13.36 5.79
CA TYR A 29 0.57 12.16 5.46
C TYR A 29 2.09 12.34 5.59
N SER A 30 2.60 13.57 5.59
CA SER A 30 4.01 13.86 5.90
C SER A 30 4.44 13.33 7.27
N ASN A 31 3.52 13.22 8.24
CA ASN A 31 3.76 12.58 9.54
C ASN A 31 4.03 11.07 9.44
N LEU A 32 3.84 10.46 8.27
CA LEU A 32 4.11 9.06 7.98
C LEU A 32 5.48 8.88 7.29
N LEU A 33 6.18 9.97 7.00
CA LEU A 33 7.47 9.97 6.33
C LEU A 33 8.59 10.29 7.33
N CYS A 34 9.79 9.84 7.00
CA CYS A 34 11.03 10.26 7.63
C CYS A 34 11.35 11.73 7.26
N ASP A 35 12.36 12.29 7.92
CA ASP A 35 12.80 13.68 7.69
C ASP A 35 13.28 13.94 6.24
N ASP A 36 13.64 12.89 5.50
CA ASP A 36 13.99 12.97 4.07
C ASP A 36 12.80 13.20 3.14
N GLY A 37 11.58 13.08 3.66
CA GLY A 37 10.34 13.33 2.92
C GLY A 37 10.01 12.29 1.84
N ILE A 38 10.73 11.17 1.75
CA ILE A 38 10.49 10.13 0.74
C ILE A 38 10.37 8.72 1.33
N HIS A 39 11.02 8.43 2.46
CA HIS A 39 10.92 7.13 3.10
C HIS A 39 9.80 7.11 4.14
N PRO A 40 9.01 6.03 4.25
CA PRO A 40 8.08 5.87 5.35
C PRO A 40 8.82 5.77 6.69
N ASN A 41 8.28 6.41 7.72
CA ASN A 41 8.72 6.19 9.10
C ASN A 41 7.98 4.97 9.71
N GLU A 42 8.16 4.70 11.01
CA GLU A 42 7.50 3.58 11.70
C GLU A 42 5.97 3.59 11.51
N LYS A 43 5.32 4.75 11.61
CA LYS A 43 3.88 4.90 11.40
C LYS A 43 3.50 4.63 9.95
N GLY A 44 4.29 5.13 8.99
CA GLY A 44 4.10 4.84 7.57
C GLY A 44 4.25 3.34 7.26
N HIS A 45 5.27 2.69 7.79
CA HIS A 45 5.45 1.24 7.66
C HIS A 45 4.29 0.45 8.25
N LYS A 46 3.71 0.90 9.37
CA LYS A 46 2.50 0.27 9.94
C LYS A 46 1.31 0.34 8.98
N ILE A 47 1.06 1.48 8.34
CA ILE A 47 0.00 1.63 7.32
C ILE A 47 0.22 0.66 6.14
N ILE A 48 1.47 0.53 5.67
CA ILE A 48 1.82 -0.42 4.61
C ILE A 48 1.53 -1.86 5.03
N ALA A 49 1.95 -2.24 6.25
CA ALA A 49 1.72 -3.60 6.78
C ALA A 49 0.23 -3.92 6.92
N GLU A 50 -0.58 -2.96 7.40
CA GLU A 50 -2.03 -3.11 7.50
C GLU A 50 -2.68 -3.29 6.13
N ALA A 51 -2.28 -2.51 5.12
CA ALA A 51 -2.77 -2.67 3.75
C ALA A 51 -2.45 -4.04 3.14
N ILE A 52 -1.25 -4.58 3.41
CA ILE A 52 -0.85 -5.93 2.98
C ILE A 52 -1.71 -6.99 3.67
N LYS A 53 -1.88 -6.86 4.99
CA LYS A 53 -2.70 -7.79 5.79
C LYS A 53 -4.15 -7.81 5.30
N GLU A 54 -4.77 -6.64 5.11
CA GLU A 54 -6.13 -6.52 4.57
C GLU A 54 -6.26 -7.22 3.20
N HIS A 55 -5.25 -7.12 2.34
CA HIS A 55 -5.26 -7.75 1.03
C HIS A 55 -5.19 -9.28 1.11
N ILE A 56 -4.32 -9.81 1.96
CA ILE A 56 -4.18 -11.25 2.22
C ILE A 56 -5.50 -11.82 2.74
N GLU A 57 -6.12 -11.15 3.72
CA GLU A 57 -7.40 -11.55 4.31
C GLU A 57 -8.54 -11.55 3.27
N LYS A 58 -8.67 -10.47 2.47
CA LYS A 58 -9.70 -10.36 1.42
C LYS A 58 -9.56 -11.46 0.36
N ARG A 59 -8.32 -11.82 -0.01
CA ARG A 59 -8.07 -12.87 -1.01
C ARG A 59 -7.97 -14.28 -0.42
N LYS A 60 -8.10 -14.44 0.90
CA LYS A 60 -7.93 -15.73 1.61
C LYS A 60 -6.62 -16.43 1.25
N ILE A 61 -5.55 -15.65 1.02
CA ILE A 61 -4.23 -16.19 0.71
C ILE A 61 -3.70 -16.90 1.95
N LYS A 62 -3.35 -18.19 1.84
CA LYS A 62 -2.69 -18.90 2.93
C LYS A 62 -1.25 -18.43 3.04
N LEU A 63 -0.89 -17.90 4.20
CA LEU A 63 0.50 -17.70 4.57
C LEU A 63 1.11 -19.07 4.86
N ILE A 64 2.11 -19.45 4.08
CA ILE A 64 3.00 -20.56 4.39
C ILE A 64 4.04 -20.02 5.37
N GLY A 65 3.91 -20.41 6.63
CA GLY A 65 4.89 -20.17 7.69
C GLY A 65 5.86 -21.33 7.80
#